data_AF-J3SF63-F1
#
_entry.id   AF-J3SF63-F1
#
_cell.length_a   1.000
_cell.length_b   1.000
_cell.length_c   1.000
_cell.angle_alpha   90.00
_cell.angle_beta   90.00
_cell.angle_gamma   90.00
#
_symmetry.space_group_name_H-M   'P 1'
#
loop_
_entity.id
_entity.type
_entity.pdbx_description
1 polymer ?
#
loop_
_entity_poly.entity_id
_entity_poly.type
_entity_poly.pdbx_seq_one_letter_code
_entity_poly.pdbx_strand_id
1 'polypeptide(L)'
;MESRSIITQVQRDEALVFSKQVLVSKSSPKKPRGRSIFKALFCCLRAQNVGQTAFGNSHGLHKEETNTIAKSDLLQCLQYQFYQIPGTCLLPEVTQQDQGRICVVIDLDETLVHSSFKPINNADFIVPVEIEGTTHEVYVLKRPFVDEFLRRMGELFECVLFTASLAKYADPVTDLLDKCGVFRTRLFRESCVFHQGCYVKDLSRLGRDLRKTLILDNSPASYIFHPENAVPVQSWFDDMTDTELLNLIPVFEELSGAEDVYTSLGQLRAP
;
A
#
# COMPACT_ATOMS: atom_id res chain seq x y z
N MET A 1 -4.55 2.73 23.86
CA MET A 1 -3.94 3.96 23.30
C MET A 1 -3.26 3.55 22.02
N GLU A 2 -3.80 3.93 20.87
CA GLU A 2 -3.36 3.48 19.54
C GLU A 2 -1.90 3.87 19.27
N SER A 3 -1.04 2.88 19.09
CA SER A 3 0.30 3.05 18.50
C SER A 3 0.12 3.11 17.00
N ARG A 4 0.14 4.32 16.43
CA ARG A 4 -0.04 4.53 14.98
C ARG A 4 1.31 4.48 14.28
N SER A 5 1.39 3.69 13.20
CA SER A 5 2.54 3.54 12.29
C SER A 5 3.06 4.90 11.78
N ILE A 6 4.37 4.96 11.54
CA ILE A 6 5.14 6.12 11.06
C ILE A 6 4.49 6.75 9.81
N ILE A 7 3.90 5.92 8.95
CA ILE A 7 3.23 6.31 7.70
C ILE A 7 2.12 7.35 7.95
N THR A 8 1.40 7.23 9.06
CA THR A 8 0.26 8.10 9.38
C THR A 8 0.63 9.40 10.10
N GLN A 9 1.81 9.45 10.73
CA GLN A 9 2.25 10.65 11.46
C GLN A 9 2.75 11.71 10.47
N VAL A 10 3.50 11.31 9.46
CA VAL A 10 4.00 12.23 8.42
C VAL A 10 2.85 12.84 7.59
N GLN A 11 1.77 12.09 7.34
CA GLN A 11 0.57 12.63 6.68
C GLN A 11 -0.08 13.77 7.47
N ARG A 12 -0.04 13.73 8.81
CA ARG A 12 -0.67 14.76 9.64
C ARG A 12 0.14 16.05 9.61
N ASP A 13 1.46 15.93 9.66
CA ASP A 13 2.35 17.09 9.70
C ASP A 13 2.46 17.78 8.33
N GLU A 14 2.50 17.02 7.22
CA GLU A 14 2.44 17.60 5.87
C GLU A 14 1.10 18.31 5.59
N ALA A 15 -0.03 17.72 6.02
CA ALA A 15 -1.34 18.37 5.90
C ALA A 15 -1.48 19.64 6.76
N LEU A 16 -0.80 19.68 7.92
CA LEU A 16 -0.76 20.84 8.81
C LEU A 16 0.12 21.98 8.25
N VAL A 17 1.21 21.65 7.56
CA VAL A 17 2.08 22.64 6.90
C VAL A 17 1.36 23.28 5.71
N PHE A 18 0.67 22.47 4.89
CA PHE A 18 -0.12 22.98 3.75
C PHE A 18 -1.30 23.86 4.21
N SER A 19 -1.95 23.50 5.33
CA SER A 19 -3.04 24.28 5.91
C SER A 19 -2.56 25.59 6.55
N LYS A 20 -1.34 25.63 7.11
CA LYS A 20 -0.79 26.85 7.74
C LYS A 20 -0.37 27.93 6.73
N GLN A 21 0.00 27.55 5.51
CA GLN A 21 0.36 28.53 4.47
C GLN A 21 -0.86 29.24 3.86
N VAL A 22 -2.08 28.73 4.06
CA VAL A 22 -3.31 29.30 3.48
C VAL A 22 -4.08 30.23 4.44
N LEU A 23 -3.73 30.30 5.73
CA LEU A 23 -4.48 31.10 6.70
C LEU A 23 -3.63 32.16 7.42
N VAL A 24 -3.34 33.25 6.72
CA VAL A 24 -3.13 34.55 7.36
C VAL A 24 -4.43 35.34 7.25
N SER A 25 -5.22 35.38 8.34
CA SER A 25 -5.78 36.62 8.91
C SER A 25 -6.91 36.36 9.95
N LYS A 26 -6.79 37.12 11.05
CA LYS A 26 -7.83 37.57 12.02
C LYS A 26 -8.29 36.65 13.16
N SER A 27 -7.70 36.95 14.32
CA SER A 27 -8.29 37.22 15.66
C SER A 27 -9.27 36.24 16.33
N SER A 28 -8.86 35.79 17.53
CA SER A 28 -9.65 35.13 18.59
C SER A 28 -10.65 36.09 19.27
N PRO A 29 -11.65 35.64 20.08
CA PRO A 29 -11.36 35.08 21.43
C PRO A 29 -12.34 34.03 22.05
N LYS A 30 -11.77 33.30 23.04
CA LYS A 30 -12.32 32.75 24.30
C LYS A 30 -13.12 31.40 24.35
N LYS A 31 -12.59 30.51 25.21
CA LYS A 31 -13.11 29.24 25.78
C LYS A 31 -14.05 29.50 27.00
N PRO A 32 -14.90 28.54 27.46
CA PRO A 32 -14.45 27.56 28.50
C PRO A 32 -15.10 26.15 28.52
N ARG A 33 -14.29 25.18 29.00
CA ARG A 33 -14.49 23.99 29.88
C ARG A 33 -15.72 23.04 29.75
N GLY A 34 -15.44 21.71 29.75
CA GLY A 34 -16.36 20.65 30.18
C GLY A 34 -15.91 19.22 29.84
N ARG A 35 -16.11 18.24 30.72
CA ARG A 35 -15.50 16.88 30.77
C ARG A 35 -16.26 15.78 29.98
N SER A 36 -15.47 14.87 29.38
CA SER A 36 -15.55 13.39 29.31
C SER A 36 -16.88 12.59 29.07
N ILE A 37 -16.70 11.57 28.21
CA ILE A 37 -17.20 10.17 28.13
C ILE A 37 -18.61 9.75 27.60
N PHE A 38 -18.49 8.94 26.53
CA PHE A 38 -19.29 7.79 26.04
C PHE A 38 -20.66 7.95 25.35
N LYS A 39 -20.67 7.31 24.16
CA LYS A 39 -21.75 6.62 23.44
C LYS A 39 -22.71 7.41 22.53
N ALA A 40 -22.55 7.07 21.26
CA ALA A 40 -23.57 6.53 20.34
C ALA A 40 -24.29 7.50 19.39
N LEU A 41 -24.75 6.86 18.29
CA LEU A 41 -25.67 7.28 17.21
C LEU A 41 -24.90 7.74 15.96
N PHE A 42 -24.79 6.94 14.88
CA PHE A 42 -25.83 6.26 14.09
C PHE A 42 -27.08 7.13 13.80
N CYS A 43 -27.36 7.23 12.50
CA CYS A 43 -28.55 7.80 11.83
C CYS A 43 -28.56 9.31 11.55
N CYS A 44 -28.64 9.70 10.27
CA CYS A 44 -29.90 9.88 9.52
C CYS A 44 -29.53 10.32 8.07
N LEU A 45 -30.24 9.92 7.02
CA LEU A 45 -31.67 10.15 6.85
C LEU A 45 -32.37 9.01 6.10
N ARG A 46 -33.43 8.51 6.76
CA ARG A 46 -34.66 8.00 6.14
C ARG A 46 -35.45 9.18 5.58
N ALA A 47 -36.01 9.02 4.38
CA ALA A 47 -37.23 9.73 3.99
C ALA A 47 -38.43 8.77 4.11
N GLN A 48 -39.50 9.30 4.68
CA GLN A 48 -40.74 8.61 5.04
C GLN A 48 -41.58 8.27 3.80
N ASN A 49 -42.40 7.23 3.90
CA ASN A 49 -43.54 6.99 3.01
C ASN A 49 -44.77 6.69 3.88
N VAL A 50 -45.88 7.39 3.63
CA VAL A 50 -47.22 7.14 4.18
C VAL A 50 -48.23 7.26 3.02
N GLY A 51 -49.06 6.22 2.83
CA GLY A 51 -50.44 6.34 2.32
C GLY A 51 -50.74 6.01 0.84
N GLN A 52 -51.20 4.76 0.60
CA GLN A 52 -52.35 4.27 -0.23
C GLN A 52 -53.07 5.27 -1.19
N THR A 53 -53.59 4.95 -2.40
CA THR A 53 -54.23 3.73 -2.96
C THR A 53 -54.53 3.89 -4.47
N ALA A 54 -54.50 2.75 -5.21
CA ALA A 54 -55.37 2.30 -6.32
C ALA A 54 -55.38 2.93 -7.75
N PHE A 55 -55.58 1.99 -8.70
CA PHE A 55 -56.06 2.05 -10.10
C PHE A 55 -55.06 2.00 -11.28
N GLY A 56 -55.22 0.95 -12.10
CA GLY A 56 -55.43 1.12 -13.55
C GLY A 56 -54.42 0.49 -14.51
N ASN A 57 -54.81 -0.60 -15.17
CA ASN A 57 -54.19 -1.17 -16.38
C ASN A 57 -53.91 -0.14 -17.49
N SER A 58 -52.84 -0.37 -18.26
CA SER A 58 -52.85 -0.67 -19.72
C SER A 58 -51.74 0.00 -20.55
N HIS A 59 -51.09 -0.84 -21.37
CA HIS A 59 -50.50 -0.62 -22.68
C HIS A 59 -49.80 0.71 -23.04
N GLY A 60 -48.51 0.58 -23.36
CA GLY A 60 -48.04 0.89 -24.71
C GLY A 60 -46.99 2.00 -24.87
N LEU A 61 -45.88 1.58 -25.49
CA LEU A 61 -44.99 2.31 -26.40
C LEU A 61 -43.63 2.82 -25.88
N HIS A 62 -42.60 2.19 -26.46
CA HIS A 62 -41.17 2.46 -26.56
C HIS A 62 -40.60 3.78 -26.00
N LYS A 63 -39.56 3.63 -25.18
CA LYS A 63 -38.31 4.39 -25.32
C LYS A 63 -37.13 3.57 -24.81
N GLU A 64 -36.16 3.30 -25.68
CA GLU A 64 -34.83 2.85 -25.29
C GLU A 64 -34.22 3.90 -24.36
N GLU A 65 -33.81 3.49 -23.17
CA GLU A 65 -32.82 4.22 -22.39
C GLU A 65 -31.72 3.24 -21.99
N THR A 66 -30.67 3.31 -22.79
CA THR A 66 -29.33 2.83 -22.53
C THR A 66 -28.94 3.04 -21.07
N ASN A 67 -28.63 1.95 -20.37
CA ASN A 67 -27.88 1.98 -19.12
C ASN A 67 -26.47 2.52 -19.43
N THR A 68 -26.33 3.83 -19.46
CA THR A 68 -25.04 4.52 -19.39
C THR A 68 -24.51 4.36 -17.97
N ILE A 69 -23.89 3.21 -17.70
CA ILE A 69 -22.73 3.20 -16.82
C ILE A 69 -21.80 4.26 -17.41
N ALA A 70 -21.49 5.29 -16.61
CA ALA A 70 -20.98 6.54 -17.11
C ALA A 70 -19.75 6.26 -17.98
N LYS A 71 -19.88 6.55 -19.28
CA LYS A 71 -18.77 6.46 -20.24
C LYS A 71 -17.54 7.19 -19.71
N SER A 72 -17.69 8.21 -18.86
CA SER A 72 -16.61 8.91 -18.19
C SER A 72 -15.80 8.02 -17.26
N ASP A 73 -16.42 7.15 -16.47
CA ASP A 73 -15.72 6.30 -15.50
C ASP A 73 -15.00 5.17 -16.23
N LEU A 74 -15.64 4.63 -17.28
CA LEU A 74 -14.99 3.68 -18.18
C LEU A 74 -13.87 4.35 -18.98
N LEU A 75 -14.06 5.58 -19.48
CA LEU A 75 -13.01 6.35 -20.18
C LEU A 75 -11.85 6.73 -19.25
N GLN A 76 -12.11 6.98 -17.97
CA GLN A 76 -11.08 7.27 -16.98
C GLN A 76 -10.28 6.00 -16.67
N CYS A 77 -10.93 4.85 -16.55
CA CYS A 77 -10.27 3.55 -16.43
C CYS A 77 -9.53 3.12 -17.72
N LEU A 78 -10.09 3.41 -18.89
CA LEU A 78 -9.47 3.15 -20.20
C LEU A 78 -8.35 4.15 -20.53
N GLN A 79 -8.37 5.37 -19.98
CA GLN A 79 -7.26 6.33 -20.11
C GLN A 79 -6.05 5.94 -19.27
N TYR A 80 -6.22 5.12 -18.22
CA TYR A 80 -5.09 4.51 -17.51
C TYR A 80 -4.51 3.28 -18.22
N GLN A 81 -5.21 2.73 -19.22
CA GLN A 81 -4.61 1.77 -20.14
C GLN A 81 -3.76 2.53 -21.18
N PHE A 82 -2.44 2.39 -21.06
CA PHE A 82 -1.42 2.70 -22.07
C PHE A 82 -0.85 4.13 -22.19
N TYR A 83 -0.83 4.96 -21.15
CA TYR A 83 0.19 6.02 -21.08
C TYR A 83 1.44 5.50 -20.36
N GLN A 84 2.14 4.56 -21.00
CA GLN A 84 3.60 4.53 -20.81
C GLN A 84 4.11 5.86 -21.37
N ILE A 85 4.40 6.84 -20.51
CA ILE A 85 5.17 8.01 -20.93
C ILE A 85 6.49 7.43 -21.45
N PRO A 86 6.81 7.54 -22.74
CA PRO A 86 8.06 7.02 -23.25
C PRO A 86 9.20 7.74 -22.53
N GLY A 87 9.99 7.03 -21.72
CA GLY A 87 11.25 7.56 -21.20
C GLY A 87 11.63 7.32 -19.74
N THR A 88 10.76 6.90 -18.83
CA THR A 88 11.22 6.62 -17.44
C THR A 88 10.40 5.52 -16.74
N CYS A 89 10.68 4.26 -17.07
CA CYS A 89 10.34 3.17 -16.18
C CYS A 89 11.00 3.40 -14.81
N LEU A 90 10.35 2.99 -13.72
CA LEU A 90 10.88 3.12 -12.37
C LEU A 90 12.12 2.24 -12.15
N LEU A 91 12.23 1.14 -12.90
CA LEU A 91 13.38 0.25 -12.86
C LEU A 91 14.25 0.42 -14.11
N PRO A 92 15.58 0.23 -13.98
CA PRO A 92 16.45 0.12 -15.14
C PRO A 92 16.16 -1.17 -15.94
N GLU A 93 16.89 -1.34 -17.05
CA GLU A 93 16.90 -2.60 -17.80
C GLU A 93 17.28 -3.78 -16.89
N VAL A 94 16.70 -4.94 -17.18
CA VAL A 94 16.92 -6.18 -16.42
C VAL A 94 18.40 -6.58 -16.55
N THR A 95 19.00 -6.98 -15.43
CA THR A 95 20.39 -7.45 -15.41
C THR A 95 20.49 -8.86 -16.02
N GLN A 96 21.69 -9.25 -16.46
CA GLN A 96 21.91 -10.63 -16.94
C GLN A 96 21.60 -11.70 -15.89
N GLN A 97 21.82 -11.40 -14.61
CA GLN A 97 21.55 -12.32 -13.50
C GLN A 97 20.05 -12.55 -13.27
N ASP A 98 19.24 -11.52 -13.52
CA ASP A 98 17.81 -11.54 -13.28
C ASP A 98 16.98 -11.83 -14.55
N GLN A 99 17.65 -12.05 -15.69
CA GLN A 99 16.99 -12.36 -16.96
C GLN A 99 16.08 -13.58 -16.84
N GLY A 100 14.80 -13.40 -17.18
CA GLY A 100 13.78 -14.45 -17.14
C GLY A 100 13.18 -14.72 -15.76
N ARG A 101 13.69 -14.09 -14.69
CA ARG A 101 13.09 -14.15 -13.35
C ARG A 101 11.81 -13.32 -13.31
N ILE A 102 10.90 -13.70 -12.41
CA ILE A 102 9.76 -12.87 -12.04
C ILE A 102 10.25 -11.70 -11.18
N CYS A 103 9.70 -10.51 -11.42
CA CYS A 103 9.90 -9.34 -10.57
C CYS A 103 8.95 -9.41 -9.38
N VAL A 104 9.47 -9.27 -8.16
CA VAL A 104 8.64 -9.20 -6.95
C VAL A 104 8.87 -7.86 -6.26
N VAL A 105 7.82 -7.07 -6.21
CA VAL A 105 7.75 -5.87 -5.38
C VAL A 105 7.44 -6.28 -3.94
N ILE A 106 8.27 -5.88 -2.99
CA ILE A 106 8.11 -6.21 -1.58
C ILE A 106 8.01 -4.92 -0.77
N ASP A 107 6.96 -4.80 0.02
CA ASP A 107 6.76 -3.71 0.96
C ASP A 107 7.66 -3.82 2.21
N LEU A 108 7.83 -2.72 2.94
CA LEU A 108 8.71 -2.67 4.12
C LEU A 108 7.93 -2.70 5.44
N ASP A 109 7.15 -1.65 5.69
CA ASP A 109 6.54 -1.36 6.99
C ASP A 109 5.27 -2.20 7.17
N GLU A 110 5.11 -2.83 8.34
CA GLU A 110 4.07 -3.81 8.63
C GLU A 110 4.09 -5.07 7.73
N THR A 111 5.05 -5.18 6.81
CA THR A 111 5.29 -6.37 5.97
C THR A 111 6.53 -7.14 6.42
N LEU A 112 7.71 -6.50 6.44
CA LEU A 112 9.00 -7.09 6.83
C LEU A 112 9.47 -6.63 8.22
N VAL A 113 9.09 -5.42 8.60
CA VAL A 113 9.47 -4.78 9.87
C VAL A 113 8.30 -3.98 10.43
N HIS A 114 8.38 -3.63 11.71
CA HIS A 114 7.51 -2.63 12.32
C HIS A 114 8.37 -1.58 13.02
N SER A 115 7.98 -0.30 12.89
CA SER A 115 8.79 0.81 13.37
C SER A 115 7.98 1.81 14.20
N SER A 116 8.63 2.37 15.22
CA SER A 116 8.00 3.27 16.18
C SER A 116 8.95 4.37 16.64
N PHE A 117 8.45 5.59 16.82
CA PHE A 117 9.16 6.66 17.52
C PHE A 117 9.14 6.51 19.05
N LYS A 118 8.26 5.66 19.58
CA LYS A 118 8.28 5.30 21.01
C LYS A 118 9.37 4.25 21.22
N PRO A 119 10.21 4.40 22.26
CA PRO A 119 11.21 3.39 22.60
C PRO A 119 10.63 1.99 22.76
N ILE A 120 11.32 1.02 22.17
CA ILE A 120 11.05 -0.42 22.29
C ILE A 120 12.29 -1.07 22.89
N ASN A 121 12.16 -1.74 24.04
CA ASN A 121 13.30 -2.25 24.79
C ASN A 121 14.10 -3.33 24.04
N ASN A 122 13.44 -4.09 23.18
CA ASN A 122 13.99 -5.20 22.40
C ASN A 122 14.00 -4.91 20.89
N ALA A 123 14.16 -3.64 20.50
CA ALA A 123 14.30 -3.28 19.09
C ALA A 123 15.52 -3.98 18.47
N ASP A 124 15.36 -4.49 17.25
CA ASP A 124 16.45 -5.05 16.47
C ASP A 124 17.39 -3.96 15.96
N PHE A 125 16.81 -2.83 15.53
CA PHE A 125 17.55 -1.66 15.06
C PHE A 125 17.05 -0.38 15.72
N ILE A 126 17.97 0.58 15.87
CA ILE A 126 17.64 1.97 16.21
C ILE A 126 18.24 2.85 15.12
N VAL A 127 17.37 3.50 14.36
CA VAL A 127 17.74 4.31 13.20
C VAL A 127 17.50 5.79 13.52
N PRO A 128 18.55 6.64 13.48
CA PRO A 128 18.37 8.08 13.62
C PRO A 128 17.79 8.66 12.32
N VAL A 129 16.65 9.35 12.41
CA VAL A 129 15.99 10.00 11.27
C VAL A 129 15.84 11.49 11.56
N GLU A 130 16.33 12.32 10.64
CA GLU A 130 16.14 13.77 10.74
C GLU A 130 14.75 14.18 10.24
N ILE A 131 14.01 14.90 11.08
CA ILE A 131 12.69 15.47 10.78
C ILE A 131 12.74 16.93 11.21
N GLU A 132 12.55 17.85 10.24
CA GLU A 132 12.55 19.29 10.49
C GLU A 132 13.81 19.79 11.26
N GLY A 133 14.99 19.23 10.92
CA GLY A 133 16.27 19.60 11.54
C GLY A 133 16.49 19.02 12.95
N THR A 134 15.58 18.16 13.44
CA THR A 134 15.74 17.43 14.69
C THR A 134 15.90 15.93 14.41
N THR A 135 16.91 15.31 15.01
CA THR A 135 17.10 13.85 14.92
C THR A 135 16.19 13.14 15.89
N HIS A 136 15.38 12.22 15.38
CA HIS A 136 14.53 11.33 16.15
C HIS A 136 15.01 9.90 16.02
N GLU A 137 15.01 9.15 17.12
CA GLU A 137 15.29 7.72 17.08
C GLU A 137 14.03 6.95 16.65
N VAL A 138 14.19 6.10 15.64
CA VAL A 138 13.18 5.16 15.19
C VAL A 138 13.59 3.76 15.61
N TYR A 139 12.76 3.13 16.41
CA TYR A 139 12.95 1.78 16.94
C TYR A 139 12.27 0.79 16.00
N VAL A 140 13.03 -0.17 15.49
CA VAL A 140 12.58 -1.10 14.45
C VAL A 140 12.63 -2.53 14.99
N LEU A 141 11.53 -3.25 14.84
CA LEU A 141 11.43 -4.68 15.08
C LEU A 141 11.42 -5.42 13.74
N LYS A 142 12.13 -6.54 13.68
CA LYS A 142 12.11 -7.46 12.54
C LYS A 142 10.95 -8.43 12.68
N ARG A 143 10.19 -8.62 11.61
CA ARG A 143 9.19 -9.68 11.57
C ARG A 143 9.89 -11.05 11.67
N PRO A 144 9.36 -12.00 12.44
CA PRO A 144 9.90 -13.35 12.49
C PRO A 144 10.13 -13.93 11.08
N PHE A 145 11.23 -14.67 10.92
CA PHE A 145 11.64 -15.33 9.67
C PHE A 145 12.01 -14.41 8.50
N VAL A 146 12.08 -13.08 8.69
CA VAL A 146 12.40 -12.13 7.61
C VAL A 146 13.74 -12.40 6.93
N ASP A 147 14.78 -12.82 7.67
CA ASP A 147 16.10 -13.11 7.07
C ASP A 147 16.05 -14.34 6.15
N GLU A 148 15.35 -15.38 6.60
CA GLU A 148 15.17 -16.61 5.83
C GLU A 148 14.33 -16.35 4.58
N PHE A 149 13.25 -15.60 4.74
CA PHE A 149 12.38 -15.17 3.66
C PHE A 149 13.15 -14.36 2.62
N LEU A 150 13.83 -13.28 3.01
CA LEU A 150 14.56 -12.42 2.07
C LEU A 150 15.67 -13.17 1.34
N ARG A 151 16.44 -14.02 2.05
CA ARG A 151 17.45 -14.87 1.41
C ARG A 151 16.82 -15.73 0.31
N ARG A 152 15.71 -16.40 0.61
CA ARG A 152 15.04 -17.28 -0.35
C ARG A 152 14.45 -16.50 -1.53
N MET A 153 13.85 -15.33 -1.27
CA MET A 153 13.32 -14.45 -2.31
C MET A 153 14.42 -13.96 -3.27
N GLY A 154 15.59 -13.56 -2.75
CA GLY A 154 16.71 -13.09 -3.58
C GLY A 154 17.36 -14.16 -4.46
N GLU A 155 17.24 -15.44 -4.09
CA GLU A 155 17.66 -16.57 -4.91
C GLU A 155 16.74 -16.75 -6.13
N LEU A 156 15.42 -16.59 -5.93
CA LEU A 156 14.37 -16.95 -6.88
C LEU A 156 13.98 -15.80 -7.82
N PHE A 157 13.99 -14.56 -7.34
CA PHE A 157 13.33 -13.44 -8.01
C PHE A 157 14.26 -12.26 -8.28
N GLU A 158 13.81 -11.36 -9.15
CA GLU A 158 14.25 -9.96 -9.16
C GLU A 158 13.49 -9.22 -8.06
N CYS A 159 14.08 -9.04 -6.88
CA CYS A 159 13.40 -8.38 -5.77
C CYS A 159 13.56 -6.86 -5.83
N VAL A 160 12.46 -6.14 -5.67
CA VAL A 160 12.40 -4.68 -5.61
C VAL A 160 11.77 -4.27 -4.29
N LEU A 161 12.49 -3.50 -3.49
CA LEU A 161 11.88 -2.83 -2.34
C LEU A 161 11.02 -1.69 -2.88
N PHE A 162 9.74 -1.66 -2.53
CA PHE A 162 8.88 -0.51 -2.85
C PHE A 162 8.08 -0.17 -1.60
N THR A 163 8.33 0.99 -1.00
CA THR A 163 7.65 1.45 0.22
C THR A 163 7.02 2.83 0.01
N ALA A 164 5.92 3.10 0.72
CA ALA A 164 5.34 4.46 0.82
C ALA A 164 6.08 5.35 1.84
N SER A 165 7.15 4.85 2.47
CA SER A 165 8.01 5.59 3.37
C SER A 165 9.08 6.40 2.62
N LEU A 166 9.67 7.38 3.31
CA LEU A 166 10.73 8.22 2.76
C LEU A 166 12.09 7.50 2.83
N ALA A 167 12.95 7.74 1.84
CA ALA A 167 14.30 7.16 1.75
C ALA A 167 15.13 7.36 3.03
N LYS A 168 15.07 8.55 3.64
CA LYS A 168 15.79 8.89 4.89
C LYS A 168 15.57 7.94 6.07
N TYR A 169 14.48 7.17 6.04
CA TYR A 169 14.19 6.11 6.99
C TYR A 169 14.37 4.73 6.36
N ALA A 170 13.80 4.52 5.17
CA ALA A 170 13.75 3.19 4.56
C ALA A 170 15.13 2.68 4.12
N ASP A 171 16.03 3.55 3.64
CA ASP A 171 17.40 3.16 3.26
C ASP A 171 18.18 2.59 4.45
N PRO A 172 18.36 3.31 5.58
CA PRO A 172 19.14 2.78 6.69
C PRO A 172 18.51 1.52 7.31
N VAL A 173 17.17 1.40 7.32
CA VAL A 173 16.51 0.15 7.73
C VAL A 173 16.87 -1.00 6.78
N THR A 174 16.80 -0.75 5.46
CA THR A 174 17.08 -1.77 4.45
C THR A 174 18.56 -2.18 4.45
N ASP A 175 19.50 -1.25 4.67
CA ASP A 175 20.93 -1.57 4.83
C ASP A 175 21.20 -2.49 6.04
N LEU A 176 20.40 -2.32 7.10
CA LEU A 176 20.46 -3.16 8.29
C LEU A 176 19.75 -4.51 8.10
N LEU A 177 18.72 -4.58 7.26
CA LEU A 177 17.92 -5.77 7.02
C LEU A 177 18.51 -6.67 5.92
N ASP A 178 18.84 -6.11 4.76
CA ASP A 178 19.27 -6.85 3.57
C ASP A 178 20.78 -7.14 3.59
N LYS A 179 21.16 -8.25 4.25
CA LYS A 179 22.56 -8.68 4.33
C LYS A 179 23.08 -9.41 3.10
N CYS A 180 22.19 -9.79 2.18
CA CYS A 180 22.53 -10.64 1.04
C CYS A 180 22.42 -9.92 -0.32
N GLY A 181 22.09 -8.62 -0.33
CA GLY A 181 21.90 -7.86 -1.57
C GLY A 181 20.70 -8.36 -2.37
N VAL A 182 19.62 -8.71 -1.65
CA VAL A 182 18.36 -9.22 -2.20
C VAL A 182 17.71 -8.15 -3.07
N PHE A 183 17.63 -6.91 -2.61
CA PHE A 183 16.94 -5.85 -3.34
C PHE A 183 17.80 -5.26 -4.45
N ARG A 184 17.35 -5.39 -5.70
CA ARG A 184 18.01 -4.83 -6.89
C ARG A 184 17.80 -3.33 -7.02
N THR A 185 16.65 -2.85 -6.56
CA THR A 185 16.27 -1.44 -6.60
C THR A 185 15.38 -1.14 -5.41
N ARG A 186 15.49 0.10 -4.90
CA ARG A 186 14.66 0.62 -3.82
C ARG A 186 13.83 1.78 -4.36
N LEU A 187 12.52 1.68 -4.21
CA LEU A 187 11.54 2.68 -4.60
C LEU A 187 10.84 3.19 -3.35
N PHE A 188 10.75 4.50 -3.21
CA PHE A 188 10.23 5.16 -2.02
C PHE A 188 8.93 5.90 -2.35
N ARG A 189 8.46 6.69 -1.39
CA ARG A 189 7.23 7.49 -1.49
C ARG A 189 7.10 8.26 -2.81
N GLU A 190 8.19 8.85 -3.29
CA GLU A 190 8.20 9.68 -4.51
C GLU A 190 7.90 8.86 -5.78
N SER A 191 8.12 7.54 -5.74
CA SER A 191 7.80 6.61 -6.82
C SER A 191 6.32 6.19 -6.81
N CYS A 192 5.63 6.31 -5.67
CA CYS A 192 4.20 6.01 -5.57
C CYS A 192 3.35 7.00 -6.37
N VAL A 193 2.14 6.56 -6.75
CA VAL A 193 1.07 7.44 -7.25
C VAL A 193 0.17 7.80 -6.07
N PHE A 194 -0.02 9.09 -5.80
CA PHE A 194 -0.99 9.52 -4.79
C PHE A 194 -2.39 9.52 -5.38
N HIS A 195 -3.22 8.54 -5.00
CA HIS A 195 -4.55 8.32 -5.54
C HIS A 195 -5.57 8.18 -4.40
N GLN A 196 -6.60 9.05 -4.41
CA GLN A 196 -7.69 9.03 -3.42
C GLN A 196 -7.24 9.02 -1.94
N GLY A 197 -6.15 9.74 -1.64
CA GLY A 197 -5.62 9.82 -0.28
C GLY A 197 -4.66 8.68 0.11
N CYS A 198 -4.41 7.73 -0.80
CA CYS A 198 -3.54 6.59 -0.60
C CYS A 198 -2.31 6.67 -1.51
N TYR A 199 -1.18 6.11 -1.06
CA TYR A 199 -0.02 5.88 -1.90
C TYR A 199 -0.17 4.52 -2.59
N VAL A 200 -0.27 4.54 -3.92
CA VAL A 200 -0.46 3.35 -4.77
C VAL A 200 0.85 3.02 -5.49
N LYS A 201 1.22 1.75 -5.47
CA LYS A 201 2.37 1.18 -6.17
C LYS A 201 1.91 0.69 -7.53
N ASP A 202 1.89 1.61 -8.50
CA ASP A 202 1.47 1.31 -9.86
C ASP A 202 2.53 0.45 -10.59
N LEU A 203 2.29 -0.86 -10.64
CA LEU A 203 3.20 -1.85 -11.23
C LEU A 203 3.44 -1.62 -12.73
N SER A 204 2.51 -0.97 -13.44
CA SER A 204 2.67 -0.66 -14.87
C SER A 204 3.84 0.29 -15.14
N ARG A 205 4.28 1.04 -14.12
CA ARG A 205 5.42 1.97 -14.20
C ARG A 205 6.77 1.30 -13.99
N LEU A 206 6.83 0.02 -13.61
CA LEU A 206 8.10 -0.66 -13.32
C LEU A 206 8.94 -0.91 -14.57
N GLY A 207 8.32 -1.05 -15.74
CA GLY A 207 9.02 -1.53 -16.93
C GLY A 207 9.31 -3.03 -16.87
N ARG A 208 8.36 -3.80 -16.33
CA ARG A 208 8.36 -5.26 -16.28
C ARG A 208 7.04 -5.78 -16.87
N ASP A 209 7.06 -6.98 -17.42
CA ASP A 209 5.83 -7.64 -17.87
C ASP A 209 4.97 -7.96 -16.64
N LEU A 210 3.72 -7.50 -16.62
CA LEU A 210 2.81 -7.75 -15.50
C LEU A 210 2.47 -9.24 -15.35
N ARG A 211 2.56 -10.05 -16.41
CA ARG A 211 2.42 -11.52 -16.31
C ARG A 211 3.61 -12.18 -15.59
N LYS A 212 4.68 -11.42 -15.36
CA LYS A 212 5.91 -11.81 -14.66
C LYS A 212 6.22 -10.86 -13.50
N THR A 213 5.19 -10.21 -12.92
CA THR A 213 5.36 -9.28 -11.80
C THR A 213 4.41 -9.64 -10.66
N LEU A 214 4.92 -9.66 -9.44
CA LEU A 214 4.15 -9.87 -8.21
C LEU A 214 4.34 -8.67 -7.28
N ILE A 215 3.39 -8.49 -6.35
CA ILE A 215 3.51 -7.56 -5.23
C ILE A 215 3.14 -8.24 -3.91
N LEU A 216 4.01 -8.14 -2.91
CA LEU A 216 3.77 -8.53 -1.52
C LEU A 216 3.64 -7.26 -0.67
N ASP A 217 2.44 -7.03 -0.15
CA ASP A 217 2.11 -5.81 0.59
C ASP A 217 0.95 -6.08 1.53
N ASN A 218 1.02 -5.54 2.74
CA ASN A 218 0.00 -5.75 3.77
C ASN A 218 -1.26 -4.89 3.56
N SER A 219 -1.20 -3.89 2.68
CA SER A 219 -2.27 -2.92 2.43
C SER A 219 -2.87 -3.10 1.04
N PRO A 220 -4.14 -3.56 0.93
CA PRO A 220 -4.85 -3.65 -0.34
C PRO A 220 -4.94 -2.34 -1.14
N ALA A 221 -4.89 -1.19 -0.45
CA ALA A 221 -4.87 0.11 -1.12
C ALA A 221 -3.59 0.32 -1.93
N SER A 222 -2.47 -0.27 -1.52
CA SER A 222 -1.17 -0.12 -2.18
C SER A 222 -1.15 -0.71 -3.58
N TYR A 223 -1.92 -1.77 -3.84
CA TYR A 223 -1.99 -2.46 -5.13
C TYR A 223 -3.38 -2.38 -5.77
N ILE A 224 -4.16 -1.34 -5.46
CA ILE A 224 -5.54 -1.20 -5.95
C ILE A 224 -5.66 -1.24 -7.49
N PHE A 225 -4.61 -0.84 -8.22
CA PHE A 225 -4.58 -0.93 -9.69
C PHE A 225 -4.22 -2.33 -10.22
N HIS A 226 -3.60 -3.18 -9.40
CA HIS A 226 -3.06 -4.48 -9.81
C HIS A 226 -3.41 -5.60 -8.79
N PRO A 227 -4.68 -5.79 -8.40
CA PRO A 227 -5.07 -6.78 -7.38
C PRO A 227 -4.76 -8.23 -7.83
N GLU A 228 -4.76 -8.47 -9.13
CA GLU A 228 -4.46 -9.80 -9.69
C GLU A 228 -2.97 -10.19 -9.58
N ASN A 229 -2.07 -9.23 -9.35
CA ASN A 229 -0.64 -9.44 -9.15
C ASN A 229 -0.26 -9.63 -7.66
N ALA A 230 -1.19 -9.43 -6.73
CA ALA A 230 -0.90 -9.35 -5.31
C ALA A 230 -0.84 -10.71 -4.62
N VAL A 231 0.17 -10.93 -3.79
CA VAL A 231 0.18 -11.92 -2.71
C VAL A 231 -0.11 -11.16 -1.42
N PRO A 232 -1.34 -11.22 -0.88
CA PRO A 232 -1.67 -10.52 0.36
C PRO A 232 -0.87 -11.08 1.54
N VAL A 233 -0.56 -10.21 2.49
CA VAL A 233 0.10 -10.58 3.75
C VAL A 233 -0.56 -9.82 4.89
N GLN A 234 -0.66 -10.40 6.08
CA GLN A 234 -1.18 -9.71 7.25
C GLN A 234 -0.18 -8.65 7.72
N SER A 235 -0.75 -7.55 8.21
CA SER A 235 0.03 -6.50 8.86
C SER A 235 0.64 -7.04 10.15
N TRP A 236 1.93 -6.84 10.33
CA TRP A 236 2.67 -7.28 11.50
C TRP A 236 3.17 -6.09 12.33
N PHE A 237 3.19 -6.25 13.65
CA PHE A 237 3.58 -5.19 14.59
C PHE A 237 4.61 -5.67 15.61
N ASP A 238 4.25 -6.63 16.45
CA ASP A 238 5.11 -7.09 17.55
C ASP A 238 4.89 -8.57 17.95
N ASP A 239 4.07 -9.30 17.21
CA ASP A 239 3.80 -10.71 17.49
C ASP A 239 4.98 -11.60 17.07
N MET A 240 5.80 -11.99 18.04
CA MET A 240 6.95 -12.86 17.80
C MET A 240 6.59 -14.33 17.52
N THR A 241 5.29 -14.69 17.60
CA THR A 241 4.79 -16.02 17.19
C THR A 241 4.31 -16.04 15.73
N ASP A 242 4.35 -14.90 15.04
CA ASP A 242 4.07 -14.80 13.61
C ASP A 242 4.95 -15.78 12.81
N THR A 243 4.35 -16.45 11.84
CA THR A 243 5.02 -17.39 10.93
C THR A 243 4.68 -17.08 9.48
N GLU A 244 4.08 -15.92 9.18
CA GLU A 244 3.49 -15.69 7.87
C GLU A 244 4.54 -15.65 6.77
N LEU A 245 5.67 -14.95 6.99
CA LEU A 245 6.76 -14.93 6.02
C LEU A 245 7.33 -16.33 5.76
N LEU A 246 7.45 -17.16 6.80
CA LEU A 246 7.89 -18.55 6.66
C LEU A 246 6.90 -19.38 5.82
N ASN A 247 5.60 -19.22 6.08
CA ASN A 247 4.55 -19.94 5.37
C ASN A 247 4.40 -19.47 3.91
N LEU A 248 4.80 -18.24 3.59
CA LEU A 248 4.80 -17.71 2.23
C LEU A 248 5.96 -18.22 1.37
N ILE A 249 7.06 -18.70 1.95
CA ILE A 249 8.19 -19.25 1.20
C ILE A 249 7.75 -20.33 0.20
N PRO A 250 7.05 -21.42 0.58
CA PRO A 250 6.65 -22.46 -0.39
C PRO A 250 5.71 -21.93 -1.48
N VAL A 251 4.88 -20.93 -1.18
CA VAL A 251 4.01 -20.27 -2.16
C VAL A 251 4.86 -19.53 -3.21
N PHE A 252 5.86 -18.78 -2.76
CA PHE A 252 6.77 -18.09 -3.66
C PHE A 252 7.68 -19.06 -4.43
N GLU A 253 8.07 -20.19 -3.85
CA GLU A 253 8.79 -21.24 -4.59
C GLU A 253 7.97 -21.77 -5.77
N GLU A 254 6.68 -22.05 -5.55
CA GLU A 254 5.77 -22.47 -6.63
C GLU A 254 5.62 -21.37 -7.68
N LEU A 255 5.37 -20.13 -7.26
CA LEU A 255 5.21 -18.98 -8.16
C LEU A 255 6.45 -18.68 -8.98
N SER A 256 7.66 -19.01 -8.49
CA SER A 256 8.91 -18.74 -9.21
C SER A 256 9.00 -19.47 -10.56
N GLY A 257 8.30 -20.60 -10.69
CA GLY A 257 8.21 -21.37 -11.94
C GLY A 257 7.07 -20.95 -12.87
N ALA A 258 6.24 -19.96 -12.48
CA ALA A 258 5.06 -19.59 -13.25
C ALA A 258 5.45 -18.94 -14.59
N GLU A 259 4.90 -19.45 -15.70
CA GLU A 259 4.95 -18.75 -16.99
C GLU A 259 4.09 -17.48 -16.99
N ASP A 260 2.97 -17.51 -16.27
CA ASP A 260 2.04 -16.41 -16.07
C ASP A 260 1.52 -16.42 -14.63
N VAL A 261 1.89 -15.38 -13.87
CA VAL A 261 1.50 -15.24 -12.46
C VAL A 261 0.00 -15.19 -12.26
N TYR A 262 -0.78 -14.70 -13.23
CA TYR A 262 -2.24 -14.65 -13.11
C TYR A 262 -2.86 -16.04 -13.05
N THR A 263 -2.33 -16.97 -13.84
CA THR A 263 -2.83 -18.35 -13.86
C THR A 263 -2.48 -19.04 -12.55
N SER A 264 -1.23 -18.93 -12.09
CA SER A 264 -0.77 -19.56 -10.86
C SER A 264 -1.44 -18.98 -9.61
N LEU A 265 -1.57 -17.64 -9.51
CA LEU A 265 -2.32 -17.03 -8.41
C LEU A 265 -3.81 -17.39 -8.46
N GLY A 266 -4.40 -17.51 -9.65
CA GLY A 266 -5.78 -17.98 -9.81
C GLY A 266 -6.00 -19.38 -9.23
N GLN A 267 -5.04 -20.29 -9.43
CA GLN A 267 -5.08 -21.66 -8.89
C GLN A 267 -4.90 -21.67 -7.36
N LEU A 268 -3.95 -20.89 -6.84
CA LEU A 268 -3.69 -20.78 -5.40
C LEU A 268 -4.85 -20.11 -4.62
N ARG A 269 -5.63 -19.27 -5.30
CA ARG A 269 -6.83 -18.61 -4.73
C ARG A 269 -8.10 -19.42 -4.91
N ALA A 270 -8.05 -20.53 -5.65
CA ALA A 270 -9.22 -21.39 -5.84
C ALA A 270 -9.59 -22.05 -4.50
N PRO A 271 -10.89 -22.09 -4.15
CA PRO A 271 -11.38 -22.64 -2.88
C PRO A 271 -11.22 -24.16 -2.75
#